data_AF-A0A2V5UKE0-F1
#
_entry.id   AF-A0A2V5UKE0-F1
#
_cell.length_a   1.000
_cell.length_b   1.000
_cell.length_c   1.000
_cell.angle_alpha   90.00
_cell.angle_beta   90.00
_cell.angle_gamma   90.00
#
_symmetry.space_group_name_H-M   'P 1'
#
loop_
_entity.id
_entity.type
_entity.pdbx_description
1 polymer ?
#
loop_
_entity_poly.entity_id
_entity_poly.type
_entity_poly.pdbx_seq_one_letter_code
_entity_poly.pdbx_strand_id
1 'polypeptide(L)'
;MLKRTLTAFVLPFVLLFGQPATGWSNSRKAPDSHGPSGTLQKMIVESGAVSLDLDTDRLSGDGSLAAKVDHLRFAVAANSFFSILVFNDLLRGPEQGSMALVPQYSTALPAELGVSINQLVVEKIPAAEPFDLAVRDAKTGFTFFNIEGHQYSYDAKGQLLSIQRGRVLISKEFANALGRPTDAGAVVGRISIGAVMQPIETRQIVNGETKSMVMPPLRGAAGAETPTLVSGPDVIVGELPDVEELGSAGTQVGLAVATTSCNNGDQPVDWFQLPDTDHPVFPQNFYRLSGGTSNNERFEQVGHSWMKHTFFALEGDDCSLGCNTSGCATGSHLCPGCSDPYSAGLNGDQSQIGSRAWVNPFTGSFSSNANNHTGHVHDGVSHRVRVEADDLNTTLNQGATYFAEAQYIAPSEYAWCQSHPDQCNMFNNASYRQFLVTGTTNFTFSPVGPTTRMQPAITAWAGTGATVNQIEPDPGNDG
;
A
#
# COMPACT_ATOMS: atom_id res chain seq x y z
N MET A 1 -28.59 20.79 36.34
CA MET A 1 -27.78 21.58 35.39
C MET A 1 -26.31 21.43 35.76
N LEU A 2 -25.57 20.58 35.05
CA LEU A 2 -24.13 20.40 35.25
C LEU A 2 -23.52 20.15 33.87
N LYS A 3 -22.76 21.13 33.35
CA LYS A 3 -22.14 21.09 32.01
C LYS A 3 -20.87 20.23 32.06
N ARG A 4 -20.80 19.26 31.14
CA ARG A 4 -19.61 18.45 30.86
C ARG A 4 -18.58 19.29 30.10
N THR A 5 -17.35 19.33 30.60
CA THR A 5 -16.17 19.85 29.90
C THR A 5 -15.60 18.75 29.02
N LEU A 6 -15.49 19.02 27.72
CA LEU A 6 -14.86 18.16 26.73
C LEU A 6 -13.38 18.55 26.65
N THR A 7 -12.48 17.64 27.00
CA THR A 7 -11.02 17.85 26.91
C THR A 7 -10.57 17.42 25.52
N ALA A 8 -10.28 18.39 24.64
CA ALA A 8 -9.63 18.14 23.37
C ALA A 8 -8.11 17.95 23.59
N PHE A 9 -7.57 16.82 23.16
CA PHE A 9 -6.12 16.58 23.10
C PHE A 9 -5.54 17.38 21.92
N VAL A 10 -4.91 18.51 22.21
CA VAL A 10 -4.04 19.22 21.26
C VAL A 10 -2.62 18.67 21.44
N LEU A 11 -2.15 17.90 20.46
CA LEU A 11 -0.76 17.46 20.38
C LEU A 11 0.13 18.68 20.00
N PRO A 12 1.22 18.99 20.73
CA PRO A 12 2.01 20.19 20.43
C PRO A 12 2.97 19.93 19.26
N PHE A 13 2.67 20.53 18.11
CA PHE A 13 3.47 20.56 16.87
C PHE A 13 4.80 21.35 16.96
N VAL A 14 5.28 21.67 18.17
CA VAL A 14 6.38 22.64 18.40
C VAL A 14 7.77 22.08 18.09
N LEU A 15 7.93 20.77 17.92
CA LEU A 15 9.23 20.13 17.71
C LEU A 15 9.75 20.15 16.25
N LEU A 16 8.95 20.62 15.27
CA LEU A 16 9.36 20.69 13.86
C LEU A 16 10.08 22.00 13.46
N PHE A 17 10.36 22.90 14.41
CA PHE A 17 10.84 24.25 14.13
C PHE A 17 12.11 24.66 14.90
N GLY A 18 13.11 23.76 14.98
CA GLY A 18 14.45 24.11 15.45
C GLY A 18 15.31 24.75 14.34
N GLN A 19 15.90 25.91 14.60
CA GLN A 19 16.98 26.48 13.76
C GLN A 19 18.30 25.70 13.97
N PRO A 20 19.22 25.67 12.99
CA PRO A 20 20.53 25.06 13.19
C PRO A 20 21.34 25.87 14.21
N ALA A 21 21.98 25.18 15.15
CA ALA A 21 22.73 25.79 16.23
C ALA A 21 24.03 26.43 15.72
N THR A 22 24.03 27.77 15.60
CA THR A 22 25.26 28.57 15.62
C THR A 22 25.01 29.93 16.29
N GLY A 23 25.72 30.20 17.40
CA GLY A 23 25.99 31.55 17.89
C GLY A 23 25.00 32.12 18.91
N TRP A 24 25.50 32.36 20.13
CA TRP A 24 24.85 33.14 21.18
C TRP A 24 24.55 34.57 20.69
N SER A 25 23.28 34.98 20.68
CA SER A 25 22.92 36.40 20.78
C SER A 25 21.58 36.56 21.51
N ASN A 26 21.60 37.31 22.62
CA ASN A 26 20.42 37.72 23.36
C ASN A 26 19.59 38.72 22.55
N SER A 27 18.43 38.30 22.02
CA SER A 27 17.37 39.25 21.64
C SER A 27 16.03 38.87 22.25
N ARG A 28 15.37 39.89 22.80
CA ARG A 28 14.15 39.85 23.61
C ARG A 28 12.98 39.19 22.87
N LYS A 29 12.23 38.32 23.57
CA LYS A 29 10.95 37.76 23.14
C LYS A 29 9.88 38.87 23.06
N ALA A 30 9.36 39.12 21.87
CA ALA A 30 8.05 39.72 21.67
C ALA A 30 7.02 38.59 21.45
N PRO A 31 5.80 38.67 22.01
CA PRO A 31 4.78 37.63 21.83
C PRO A 31 3.88 37.97 20.64
N ASP A 32 4.33 37.68 19.41
CA ASP A 32 3.42 37.61 18.28
C ASP A 32 2.87 36.20 18.17
N SER A 33 1.61 36.03 18.60
CA SER A 33 0.88 34.76 18.64
C SER A 33 0.33 34.34 17.28
N HIS A 34 1.14 34.40 16.23
CA HIS A 34 0.75 33.95 14.90
C HIS A 34 1.68 32.81 14.48
N GLY A 35 1.15 31.60 14.38
CA GLY A 35 1.91 30.44 13.91
C GLY A 35 2.42 30.65 12.46
N PRO A 36 3.34 29.80 11.99
CA PRO A 36 3.87 29.93 10.63
C PRO A 36 2.73 29.80 9.60
N SER A 37 2.81 30.60 8.54
CA SER A 37 1.90 30.53 7.39
C SER A 37 2.68 30.19 6.13
N GLY A 38 2.10 29.38 5.25
CA GLY A 38 2.81 28.88 4.08
C GLY A 38 2.23 27.60 3.50
N THR A 39 2.93 27.06 2.50
CA THR A 39 2.58 25.80 1.85
C THR A 39 3.42 24.67 2.44
N LEU A 40 2.76 23.65 3.00
CA LEU A 40 3.39 22.39 3.42
C LEU A 40 3.09 21.32 2.38
N GLN A 41 4.11 20.65 1.87
CA GLN A 41 3.97 19.54 0.92
C GLN A 41 4.56 18.27 1.52
N LYS A 42 3.82 17.18 1.42
CA LYS A 42 4.36 15.83 1.55
C LYS A 42 4.61 15.30 0.15
N MET A 43 5.84 14.90 -0.10
CA MET A 43 6.30 14.49 -1.42
C MET A 43 6.88 13.09 -1.36
N ILE A 44 6.66 12.29 -2.40
CA ILE A 44 7.27 10.95 -2.57
C ILE A 44 8.23 10.97 -3.76
N VAL A 45 8.96 9.87 -3.95
CA VAL A 45 9.86 9.74 -5.09
C VAL A 45 9.05 9.50 -6.36
N GLU A 46 9.27 10.34 -7.37
CA GLU A 46 8.79 10.13 -8.74
C GLU A 46 9.75 9.22 -9.51
N SER A 47 11.04 9.53 -9.45
CA SER A 47 12.10 8.76 -10.08
C SER A 47 13.43 9.12 -9.44
N GLY A 48 14.47 8.34 -9.70
CA GLY A 48 15.79 8.68 -9.17
C GLY A 48 16.86 7.67 -9.53
N ALA A 49 18.06 7.94 -9.01
CA ALA A 49 19.20 7.06 -9.13
C ALA A 49 19.96 6.97 -7.81
N VAL A 50 20.45 5.77 -7.53
CA VAL A 50 21.36 5.49 -6.41
C VAL A 50 22.67 4.98 -6.97
N SER A 51 23.77 5.56 -6.51
CA SER A 51 25.12 5.04 -6.70
C SER A 51 25.63 4.51 -5.38
N LEU A 52 26.07 3.26 -5.37
CA LEU A 52 26.60 2.57 -4.21
C LEU A 52 27.98 1.99 -4.57
N ASP A 53 29.02 2.59 -4.03
CA ASP A 53 30.40 2.18 -4.22
C ASP A 53 30.80 1.28 -3.04
N LEU A 54 31.08 0.00 -3.30
CA LEU A 54 31.44 -0.97 -2.27
C LEU A 54 32.87 -1.48 -2.47
N ASP A 55 33.66 -1.48 -1.41
CA ASP A 55 34.94 -2.18 -1.31
C ASP A 55 34.66 -3.67 -1.11
N THR A 56 34.65 -4.44 -2.20
CA THR A 56 34.27 -5.85 -2.17
C THR A 56 35.34 -6.76 -1.59
N ASP A 57 36.59 -6.31 -1.49
CA ASP A 57 37.66 -7.05 -0.80
C ASP A 57 37.44 -7.04 0.73
N ARG A 58 36.96 -5.91 1.27
CA ARG A 58 36.51 -5.86 2.68
C ARG A 58 35.31 -6.77 2.95
N LEU A 59 34.52 -7.07 1.92
CA LEU A 59 33.39 -7.98 1.99
C LEU A 59 33.78 -9.45 1.76
N SER A 60 34.85 -9.76 1.00
CA SER A 60 35.31 -11.12 0.73
C SER A 60 36.26 -11.68 1.81
N GLY A 61 36.94 -10.82 2.57
CA GLY A 61 37.82 -11.24 3.67
C GLY A 61 39.18 -11.79 3.25
N ASP A 62 39.61 -11.58 2.01
CA ASP A 62 40.88 -12.12 1.47
C ASP A 62 42.14 -11.32 1.84
N GLY A 63 41.99 -10.16 2.49
CA GLY A 63 43.12 -9.36 2.98
C GLY A 63 43.99 -8.74 1.88
N SER A 64 43.47 -8.60 0.65
CA SER A 64 44.13 -7.87 -0.43
C SER A 64 44.40 -6.40 -0.06
N LEU A 65 45.63 -5.91 -0.31
CA LEU A 65 46.06 -4.55 0.01
C LEU A 65 45.57 -3.49 -1.01
N ALA A 66 44.91 -3.89 -2.08
CA ALA A 66 44.39 -2.99 -3.11
C ALA A 66 42.86 -3.08 -3.14
N ALA A 67 42.16 -2.04 -2.64
CA ALA A 67 40.70 -2.01 -2.59
C ALA A 67 40.08 -2.17 -3.99
N LYS A 68 39.42 -3.31 -4.23
CA LYS A 68 38.54 -3.50 -5.36
C LYS A 68 37.18 -2.86 -5.05
N VAL A 69 36.92 -1.72 -5.69
CA VAL A 69 35.65 -1.00 -5.55
C VAL A 69 34.72 -1.41 -6.69
N ASP A 70 33.59 -2.02 -6.34
CA ASP A 70 32.50 -2.28 -7.28
C ASP A 70 31.50 -1.12 -7.24
N HIS A 71 31.16 -0.63 -8.43
CA HIS A 71 30.24 0.49 -8.62
C HIS A 71 28.85 -0.02 -8.96
N LEU A 72 27.97 -0.07 -7.97
CA LEU A 72 26.58 -0.45 -8.16
C LEU A 72 25.73 0.77 -8.50
N ARG A 73 24.91 0.63 -9.55
CA ARG A 73 23.96 1.66 -9.97
C ARG A 73 22.56 1.09 -9.94
N PHE A 74 21.65 1.83 -9.33
CA PHE A 74 20.24 1.52 -9.27
C PHE A 74 19.43 2.70 -9.79
N ALA A 75 18.35 2.41 -10.53
CA ALA A 75 17.24 3.33 -10.61
C ALA A 75 16.43 3.20 -9.31
N VAL A 76 15.77 4.27 -8.90
CA VAL A 76 14.76 4.21 -7.83
C VAL A 76 13.41 3.91 -8.47
N ALA A 77 12.71 2.90 -7.98
CA ALA A 77 11.37 2.58 -8.46
C ALA A 77 10.44 3.79 -8.28
N ALA A 78 9.66 4.09 -9.31
CA ALA A 78 8.68 5.16 -9.28
C ALA A 78 7.69 4.95 -8.12
N ASN A 79 7.20 6.06 -7.58
CA ASN A 79 6.23 6.09 -6.48
C ASN A 79 6.71 5.41 -5.19
N SER A 80 8.03 5.30 -4.99
CA SER A 80 8.59 4.80 -3.72
C SER A 80 8.19 5.71 -2.55
N PHE A 81 7.66 5.11 -1.48
CA PHE A 81 7.12 5.81 -0.29
C PHE A 81 8.21 6.33 0.68
N PHE A 82 9.36 6.73 0.15
CA PHE A 82 10.32 7.54 0.90
C PHE A 82 9.85 9.00 0.87
N SER A 83 9.02 9.40 1.83
CA SER A 83 8.42 10.72 1.83
C SER A 83 9.33 11.78 2.44
N ILE A 84 9.27 13.00 1.91
CA ILE A 84 9.84 14.20 2.51
C ILE A 84 8.76 15.24 2.79
N LEU A 85 9.00 16.05 3.82
CA LEU A 85 8.22 17.24 4.11
C LEU A 85 8.96 18.48 3.61
N VAL A 86 8.27 19.32 2.85
CA VAL A 86 8.77 20.61 2.34
C VAL A 86 7.82 21.72 2.79
N PHE A 87 8.33 22.75 3.43
CA PHE A 87 7.53 23.92 3.84
C PHE A 87 8.12 25.20 3.30
N ASN A 88 7.35 25.93 2.49
CA ASN A 88 7.80 27.12 1.76
C ASN A 88 9.14 26.86 1.05
N ASP A 89 9.16 25.83 0.19
CA ASP A 89 10.32 25.43 -0.62
C ASP A 89 11.55 24.95 0.16
N LEU A 90 11.46 24.85 1.49
CA LEU A 90 12.53 24.38 2.35
C LEU A 90 12.24 22.97 2.86
N LEU A 91 13.21 22.08 2.69
CA LEU A 91 13.17 20.74 3.27
C LEU A 91 13.02 20.83 4.81
N ARG A 92 12.10 20.04 5.35
CA ARG A 92 11.94 19.81 6.79
C ARG A 92 12.53 18.47 7.22
N GLY A 93 12.57 17.52 6.30
CA GLY A 93 13.25 16.24 6.47
C GLY A 93 12.45 15.09 5.84
N PRO A 94 13.06 13.91 5.74
CA PRO A 94 12.37 12.68 5.38
C PRO A 94 11.52 12.14 6.54
N GLU A 95 10.42 11.48 6.21
CA GLU A 95 9.67 10.62 7.13
C GLU A 95 10.10 9.15 6.96
N GLN A 96 9.64 8.28 7.86
CA GLN A 96 9.87 6.85 7.73
C GLN A 96 9.27 6.33 6.42
N GLY A 97 10.04 5.54 5.69
CA GLY A 97 9.68 5.09 4.35
C GLY A 97 10.89 4.53 3.61
N SER A 98 10.70 4.03 2.40
CA SER A 98 11.76 3.35 1.65
C SER A 98 11.74 3.64 0.14
N MET A 99 12.93 3.58 -0.45
CA MET A 99 13.16 3.65 -1.90
C MET A 99 13.53 2.27 -2.40
N ALA A 100 12.68 1.68 -3.25
CA ALA A 100 13.03 0.40 -3.89
C ALA A 100 14.09 0.63 -4.97
N LEU A 101 15.11 -0.23 -4.96
CA LEU A 101 16.26 -0.14 -5.84
C LEU A 101 16.13 -1.15 -6.97
N VAL A 102 16.15 -0.65 -8.22
CA VAL A 102 16.13 -1.47 -9.43
C VAL A 102 17.54 -1.49 -10.02
N PRO A 103 18.26 -2.62 -9.98
CA PRO A 103 19.64 -2.68 -10.46
C PRO A 103 19.72 -2.39 -11.96
N GLN A 104 20.68 -1.55 -12.36
CA GLN A 104 20.89 -1.17 -13.77
C GLN A 104 21.95 -2.04 -14.46
N TYR A 105 22.85 -2.66 -13.68
CA TYR A 105 23.90 -3.56 -14.15
C TYR A 105 24.20 -4.60 -13.06
N SER A 106 24.58 -5.83 -13.45
CA SER A 106 25.02 -6.86 -12.51
C SER A 106 26.54 -6.97 -12.47
N THR A 107 27.16 -6.75 -11.32
CA THR A 107 28.55 -7.14 -11.02
C THR A 107 28.56 -8.36 -10.10
N ALA A 108 29.71 -9.03 -9.98
CA ALA A 108 29.86 -10.15 -9.05
C ALA A 108 29.84 -9.64 -7.60
N LEU A 109 28.74 -9.87 -6.90
CA LEU A 109 28.55 -9.51 -5.49
C LEU A 109 28.75 -10.71 -4.57
N PRO A 110 29.07 -10.49 -3.28
CA PRO A 110 29.00 -11.55 -2.26
C PRO A 110 27.66 -12.27 -2.32
N ALA A 111 27.67 -13.59 -2.14
CA ALA A 111 26.50 -14.45 -2.38
C ALA A 111 25.26 -13.95 -1.62
N GLU A 112 25.42 -13.54 -0.37
CA GLU A 112 24.36 -13.05 0.50
C GLU A 112 23.71 -11.77 -0.04
N LEU A 113 24.50 -10.84 -0.56
CA LEU A 113 23.99 -9.59 -1.16
C LEU A 113 23.43 -9.82 -2.57
N GLY A 114 24.04 -10.73 -3.32
CA GLY A 114 23.63 -11.09 -4.68
C GLY A 114 22.22 -11.68 -4.74
N VAL A 115 21.82 -12.47 -3.74
CA VAL A 115 20.46 -13.03 -3.65
C VAL A 115 19.40 -11.93 -3.50
N SER A 116 19.74 -10.84 -2.80
CA SER A 116 18.81 -9.74 -2.51
C SER A 116 18.87 -8.59 -3.52
N ILE A 117 19.75 -8.63 -4.52
CA ILE A 117 20.06 -7.47 -5.39
C ILE A 117 18.84 -6.88 -6.12
N ASN A 118 17.86 -7.72 -6.46
CA ASN A 118 16.62 -7.34 -7.15
C ASN A 118 15.50 -6.89 -6.20
N GLN A 119 15.76 -6.87 -4.90
CA GLN A 119 14.78 -6.54 -3.86
C GLN A 119 15.40 -5.68 -2.74
N LEU A 120 16.45 -4.91 -3.07
CA LEU A 120 17.05 -3.98 -2.13
C LEU A 120 16.20 -2.71 -2.00
N VAL A 121 16.17 -2.15 -0.79
CA VAL A 121 15.61 -0.84 -0.50
C VAL A 121 16.61 0.04 0.25
N VAL A 122 16.55 1.34 0.04
CA VAL A 122 17.09 2.33 1.00
C VAL A 122 15.94 2.76 1.91
N GLU A 123 16.02 2.46 3.19
CA GLU A 123 14.98 2.76 4.17
C GLU A 123 15.42 3.90 5.11
N LYS A 124 14.51 4.83 5.40
CA LYS A 124 14.61 5.77 6.51
C LYS A 124 14.27 5.07 7.81
N ILE A 125 15.28 4.93 8.67
CA ILE A 125 15.14 4.29 9.97
C ILE A 125 14.53 5.28 10.99
N PRO A 126 13.72 4.83 11.96
CA PRO A 126 13.17 5.70 13.01
C PRO A 126 14.24 6.48 13.76
N ALA A 127 13.95 7.73 14.15
CA ALA A 127 14.92 8.62 14.81
C ALA A 127 15.42 8.13 16.19
N ALA A 128 14.78 7.11 16.77
CA ALA A 128 15.22 6.48 18.01
C ALA A 128 16.40 5.51 17.81
N GLU A 129 16.68 5.11 16.56
CA GLU A 129 17.75 4.19 16.20
C GLU A 129 19.08 4.93 15.97
N PRO A 130 20.23 4.24 16.08
CA PRO A 130 21.55 4.88 15.97
C PRO A 130 21.92 5.34 14.55
N PHE A 131 21.17 4.89 13.53
CA PHE A 131 21.43 5.22 12.13
C PHE A 131 20.20 5.84 11.49
N ASP A 132 20.43 6.74 10.53
CA ASP A 132 19.34 7.47 9.88
C ASP A 132 18.78 6.73 8.66
N LEU A 133 19.64 6.03 7.92
CA LEU A 133 19.31 5.29 6.70
C LEU A 133 19.93 3.89 6.75
N ALA A 134 19.31 2.92 6.07
CA ALA A 134 19.88 1.59 5.89
C ALA A 134 19.57 1.01 4.50
N VAL A 135 20.42 0.10 4.03
CA VAL A 135 20.18 -0.72 2.84
C VAL A 135 19.73 -2.11 3.29
N ARG A 136 18.54 -2.52 2.85
CA ARG A 136 17.83 -3.69 3.36
C ARG A 136 17.26 -4.54 2.26
N ASP A 137 17.03 -5.81 2.56
CA ASP A 137 16.17 -6.68 1.80
C ASP A 137 14.70 -6.35 2.08
N ALA A 138 13.94 -5.97 1.05
CA ALA A 138 12.55 -5.53 1.18
C ALA A 138 11.60 -6.63 1.69
N LYS A 139 11.92 -7.90 1.43
CA LYS A 139 11.04 -9.05 1.71
C LYS A 139 11.28 -9.60 3.10
N THR A 140 12.54 -9.68 3.50
CA THR A 140 12.96 -10.31 4.76
C THR A 140 13.27 -9.31 5.86
N GLY A 141 13.51 -8.03 5.51
CA GLY A 141 13.95 -7.01 6.45
C GLY A 141 15.43 -7.09 6.83
N PHE A 142 16.17 -8.05 6.25
CA PHE A 142 17.59 -8.25 6.51
C PHE A 142 18.38 -6.96 6.20
N THR A 143 19.13 -6.46 7.19
CA THR A 143 19.91 -5.23 7.03
C THR A 143 21.31 -5.56 6.57
N PHE A 144 21.68 -5.15 5.36
CA PHE A 144 23.05 -5.31 4.87
C PHE A 144 23.95 -4.20 5.39
N PHE A 145 23.51 -2.96 5.22
CA PHE A 145 24.33 -1.79 5.51
C PHE A 145 23.57 -0.72 6.27
N ASN A 146 24.25 -0.09 7.22
CA ASN A 146 23.82 1.16 7.82
C ASN A 146 24.49 2.34 7.10
N ILE A 147 23.81 3.48 7.02
CA ILE A 147 24.31 4.68 6.35
C ILE A 147 24.39 5.82 7.36
N GLU A 148 25.55 6.49 7.41
CA GLU A 148 25.78 7.64 8.28
C GLU A 148 26.60 8.75 7.62
N GLY A 149 26.48 9.96 8.16
CA GLY A 149 27.26 11.14 7.70
C GLY A 149 26.82 11.72 6.35
N HIS A 150 25.68 11.25 5.80
CA HIS A 150 25.06 11.86 4.63
C HIS A 150 24.48 13.23 4.93
N GLN A 151 24.29 13.99 3.87
CA GLN A 151 23.69 15.32 3.89
C GLN A 151 22.49 15.33 2.96
N TYR A 152 21.34 15.77 3.48
CA TYR A 152 20.15 16.04 2.70
C TYR A 152 20.20 17.46 2.13
N SER A 153 19.91 17.59 0.84
CA SER A 153 19.62 18.88 0.21
C SER A 153 18.42 18.74 -0.71
N TYR A 154 17.64 19.81 -0.83
CA TYR A 154 16.46 19.86 -1.70
C TYR A 154 16.52 21.10 -2.59
N ASP A 155 16.35 20.92 -3.89
CA ASP A 155 16.13 22.00 -4.85
C ASP A 155 14.64 22.06 -5.20
N ALA A 156 13.96 23.10 -4.73
CA ALA A 156 12.53 23.28 -4.97
C ALA A 156 12.17 23.52 -6.44
N LYS A 157 13.08 24.10 -7.24
CA LYS A 157 12.82 24.37 -8.66
C LYS A 157 12.76 23.09 -9.48
N GLY A 158 13.68 22.17 -9.22
CA GLY A 158 13.72 20.84 -9.83
C GLY A 158 12.96 19.76 -9.06
N GLN A 159 12.36 20.11 -7.92
CA GLN A 159 11.81 19.17 -6.93
C GLN A 159 12.77 18.02 -6.62
N LEU A 160 14.07 18.32 -6.54
CA LEU A 160 15.13 17.32 -6.49
C LEU A 160 15.63 17.14 -5.06
N LEU A 161 15.42 15.96 -4.50
CA LEU A 161 16.09 15.51 -3.29
C LEU A 161 17.47 14.95 -3.64
N SER A 162 18.50 15.38 -2.92
CA SER A 162 19.83 14.80 -3.00
C SER A 162 20.31 14.38 -1.62
N ILE A 163 20.80 13.15 -1.53
CA ILE A 163 21.44 12.58 -0.33
C ILE A 163 22.87 12.24 -0.72
N GLN A 164 23.83 13.01 -0.20
CA GLN A 164 25.23 12.90 -0.62
C GLN A 164 26.13 12.56 0.57
N ARG A 165 27.32 12.03 0.26
CA ARG A 165 28.39 11.73 1.25
C ARG A 165 28.06 10.64 2.27
N GLY A 166 27.01 9.84 2.04
CA GLY A 166 26.68 8.72 2.93
C GLY A 166 27.83 7.71 2.98
N ARG A 167 28.32 7.39 4.18
CA ARG A 167 29.24 6.28 4.41
C ARG A 167 28.43 5.02 4.59
N VAL A 168 28.89 3.92 4.01
CA VAL A 168 28.23 2.61 4.05
C VAL A 168 28.97 1.73 5.05
N LEU A 169 28.27 1.27 6.08
CA LEU A 169 28.81 0.51 7.20
C LEU A 169 28.20 -0.89 7.21
N ILE A 170 29.01 -1.92 7.45
CA ILE A 170 28.49 -3.29 7.63
C ILE A 170 27.56 -3.30 8.86
N SER A 171 26.34 -3.80 8.69
CA SER A 171 25.40 -3.94 9.81
C SER A 171 25.85 -5.06 10.76
N LYS A 172 25.32 -5.08 11.99
CA LYS A 172 25.56 -6.20 12.92
C LYS A 172 25.04 -7.53 12.36
N GLU A 173 23.90 -7.50 11.68
CA GLU A 173 23.26 -8.66 11.09
C GLU A 173 24.11 -9.25 9.96
N PHE A 174 24.62 -8.39 9.08
CA PHE A 174 25.45 -8.81 7.97
C PHE A 174 26.84 -9.27 8.42
N ALA A 175 27.45 -8.59 9.39
CA ALA A 175 28.70 -9.02 10.02
C ALA A 175 28.59 -10.45 10.60
N ASN A 176 27.47 -10.76 11.25
CA ASN A 176 27.21 -12.12 11.77
C ASN A 176 27.02 -13.13 10.64
N ALA A 177 26.27 -12.79 9.59
CA ALA A 177 26.06 -13.67 8.43
C ALA A 177 27.39 -13.99 7.71
N LEU A 178 28.31 -13.03 7.68
CA LEU A 178 29.67 -13.20 7.14
C LEU A 178 30.60 -13.98 8.08
N GLY A 179 30.14 -14.41 9.26
CA GLY A 179 30.98 -15.07 10.28
C GLY A 179 32.02 -14.16 10.93
N ARG A 180 31.89 -12.83 10.78
CA ARG A 180 32.86 -11.81 11.21
C ARG A 180 32.17 -10.73 12.05
N PRO A 181 31.68 -11.04 13.27
CA PRO A 181 30.92 -10.11 14.10
C PRO A 181 31.69 -8.82 14.46
N THR A 182 33.02 -8.87 14.46
CA THR A 182 33.89 -7.70 14.72
C THR A 182 33.86 -6.66 13.62
N ASP A 183 33.40 -7.01 12.43
CA ASP A 183 33.36 -6.12 11.27
C ASP A 183 32.12 -5.20 11.30
N ALA A 184 31.20 -5.41 12.26
CA ALA A 184 30.03 -4.54 12.43
C ALA A 184 30.47 -3.08 12.66
N GLY A 185 29.94 -2.17 11.85
CA GLY A 185 30.33 -0.75 11.84
C GLY A 185 31.57 -0.43 11.02
N ALA A 186 32.23 -1.40 10.39
CA ALA A 186 33.32 -1.12 9.46
C ALA A 186 32.79 -0.40 8.22
N VAL A 187 33.46 0.69 7.84
CA VAL A 187 33.14 1.42 6.60
C VAL A 187 33.66 0.64 5.41
N VAL A 188 32.74 0.29 4.52
CA VAL A 188 32.99 -0.51 3.30
C VAL A 188 32.58 0.20 2.03
N GLY A 189 32.14 1.45 2.10
CA GLY A 189 31.70 2.13 0.89
C GLY A 189 31.12 3.51 1.08
N ARG A 190 30.57 4.01 -0.03
CA ARG A 190 29.85 5.29 -0.10
C ARG A 190 28.57 5.12 -0.88
N ILE A 191 27.56 5.89 -0.50
CA ILE A 191 26.27 5.96 -1.21
C ILE A 191 25.92 7.42 -1.54
N SER A 192 25.35 7.62 -2.72
CA SER A 192 24.77 8.89 -3.15
C SER A 192 23.44 8.64 -3.85
N ILE A 193 22.44 9.46 -3.56
CA ILE A 193 21.06 9.33 -4.04
C ILE A 193 20.63 10.67 -4.62
N GLY A 194 20.05 10.64 -5.81
CA GLY A 194 19.31 11.76 -6.40
C GLY A 194 17.92 11.29 -6.77
N ALA A 195 16.88 11.96 -6.27
CA ALA A 195 15.49 11.60 -6.48
C ALA A 195 14.66 12.82 -6.86
N VAL A 196 13.99 12.77 -8.01
CA VAL A 196 12.93 13.72 -8.36
C VAL A 196 11.73 13.39 -7.49
N MET A 197 11.16 14.41 -6.87
CA MET A 197 10.09 14.30 -5.89
C MET A 197 8.80 14.88 -6.46
N GLN A 198 7.68 14.24 -6.17
CA GLN A 198 6.35 14.69 -6.56
C GLN A 198 5.44 14.85 -5.34
N PRO A 199 4.60 15.90 -5.28
CA PRO A 199 3.71 16.12 -4.15
C PRO A 199 2.52 15.15 -4.18
N ILE A 200 2.30 14.42 -3.09
CA ILE A 200 1.08 13.61 -2.88
C ILE A 200 0.06 14.35 -2.03
N GLU A 201 0.50 15.34 -1.26
CA GLU A 201 -0.35 16.14 -0.40
C GLU A 201 0.21 17.55 -0.31
N THR A 202 -0.65 18.56 -0.50
CA THR A 202 -0.33 19.98 -0.38
C THR A 202 -1.31 20.66 0.56
N ARG A 203 -0.81 21.18 1.69
CA ARG A 203 -1.59 21.90 2.71
C ARG A 203 -1.25 23.39 2.69
N GLN A 204 -2.28 24.24 2.74
CA GLN A 204 -2.11 25.66 3.06
C GLN A 204 -2.24 25.87 4.56
N ILE A 205 -1.20 26.41 5.19
CA ILE A 205 -1.16 26.70 6.63
C ILE A 205 -1.29 28.22 6.81
N VAL A 206 -2.19 28.64 7.70
CA VAL A 206 -2.31 30.04 8.12
C VAL A 206 -2.32 30.07 9.65
N ASN A 207 -1.40 30.84 10.23
CA ASN A 207 -1.23 30.96 11.67
C ASN A 207 -1.01 29.61 12.40
N GLY A 208 -0.39 28.64 11.74
CA GLY A 208 -0.16 27.28 12.27
C GLY A 208 -1.34 26.31 12.07
N GLU A 209 -2.46 26.74 11.51
CA GLU A 209 -3.63 25.90 11.25
C GLU A 209 -3.76 25.56 9.75
N THR A 210 -4.17 24.32 9.44
CA THR A 210 -4.43 23.91 8.05
C THR A 210 -5.75 24.52 7.57
N LYS A 211 -5.70 25.30 6.49
CA LYS A 211 -6.87 25.96 5.87
C LYS A 211 -7.41 25.23 4.66
N SER A 212 -6.56 24.55 3.90
CA SER A 212 -6.97 23.71 2.77
C SER A 212 -5.95 22.60 2.52
N MET A 213 -6.41 21.56 1.84
CA MET A 213 -5.62 20.38 1.48
C MET A 213 -5.98 19.97 0.04
N VAL A 214 -4.98 19.66 -0.75
CA VAL A 214 -5.10 19.16 -2.13
C VAL A 214 -4.20 17.92 -2.26
N MET A 215 -4.71 16.87 -2.90
CA MET A 215 -3.98 15.65 -3.23
C MET A 215 -3.70 15.67 -4.75
N PRO A 216 -2.51 16.09 -5.21
CA PRO A 216 -2.20 16.15 -6.64
C PRO A 216 -2.10 14.73 -7.23
N PRO A 217 -2.54 14.52 -8.48
CA PRO A 217 -2.30 13.26 -9.18
C PRO A 217 -0.79 13.05 -9.38
N LEU A 218 -0.34 11.80 -9.30
CA LEU A 218 1.06 11.44 -9.51
C LEU A 218 1.48 11.77 -10.95
N ARG A 219 2.64 12.38 -11.12
CA ARG A 219 3.26 12.67 -12.41
C ARG A 219 4.23 11.52 -12.72
N GLY A 220 4.20 10.99 -13.94
CA GLY A 220 5.30 10.16 -14.43
C GLY A 220 5.14 8.64 -14.40
N ALA A 221 3.93 8.08 -14.61
CA ALA A 221 3.79 6.69 -15.09
C ALA A 221 4.19 6.52 -16.59
N ALA A 222 5.09 7.36 -17.10
CA ALA A 222 5.57 7.34 -18.48
C ALA A 222 7.10 7.15 -18.48
N GLY A 223 7.56 5.95 -18.12
CA GLY A 223 8.99 5.69 -17.96
C GLY A 223 9.40 4.25 -17.64
N ALA A 224 8.53 3.28 -17.87
CA ALA A 224 8.74 1.85 -18.09
C ALA A 224 7.39 1.42 -18.67
N GLU A 225 7.37 0.71 -19.82
CA GLU A 225 6.17 0.32 -20.59
C GLU A 225 4.85 0.58 -19.84
N THR A 226 4.09 1.61 -20.26
CA THR A 226 2.71 1.76 -19.77
C THR A 226 2.08 0.38 -19.88
N PRO A 227 1.60 -0.21 -18.76
CA PRO A 227 1.03 -1.54 -18.81
C PRO A 227 0.04 -1.58 -19.98
N THR A 228 0.24 -2.52 -20.89
CA THR A 228 -0.67 -2.62 -22.04
C THR A 228 -2.01 -3.05 -21.48
N LEU A 229 -2.96 -2.11 -21.45
CA LEU A 229 -4.34 -2.37 -21.07
C LEU A 229 -4.88 -3.51 -21.94
N VAL A 230 -5.65 -4.41 -21.34
CA VAL A 230 -6.30 -5.48 -22.09
C VAL A 230 -7.45 -4.91 -22.92
N SER A 231 -7.77 -5.54 -24.05
CA SER A 231 -8.91 -5.09 -24.85
C SER A 231 -10.23 -5.34 -24.11
N GLY A 232 -11.13 -4.36 -24.15
CA GLY A 232 -12.41 -4.40 -23.47
C GLY A 232 -12.39 -3.75 -22.07
N PRO A 233 -13.52 -3.72 -21.37
CA PRO A 233 -13.58 -3.38 -19.95
C PRO A 233 -12.93 -4.50 -19.12
N ASP A 234 -12.26 -4.12 -18.02
CA ASP A 234 -11.64 -5.08 -17.11
C ASP A 234 -11.55 -4.50 -15.70
N VAL A 235 -12.50 -4.80 -14.80
CA VAL A 235 -12.44 -4.32 -13.41
C VAL A 235 -11.78 -5.36 -12.50
N ILE A 236 -10.61 -4.99 -11.98
CA ILE A 236 -9.87 -5.81 -11.01
C ILE A 236 -9.89 -5.18 -9.63
N VAL A 237 -9.67 -6.01 -8.60
CA VAL A 237 -9.28 -5.54 -7.28
C VAL A 237 -7.78 -5.24 -7.29
N GLY A 238 -7.44 -3.96 -7.32
CA GLY A 238 -6.06 -3.48 -7.32
C GLY A 238 -5.38 -3.63 -5.96
N GLU A 239 -6.01 -3.07 -4.93
CA GLU A 239 -5.46 -3.07 -3.57
C GLU A 239 -6.54 -3.37 -2.53
N LEU A 240 -6.11 -3.97 -1.42
CA LEU A 240 -6.89 -4.16 -0.19
C LEU A 240 -6.10 -3.49 0.94
N PRO A 241 -6.17 -2.15 1.08
CA PRO A 241 -5.23 -1.42 1.92
C PRO A 241 -5.48 -1.56 3.42
N ASP A 242 -6.70 -1.87 3.84
CA ASP A 242 -7.10 -1.83 5.25
C ASP A 242 -8.26 -2.78 5.58
N VAL A 243 -8.37 -3.18 6.85
CA VAL A 243 -9.51 -3.92 7.41
C VAL A 243 -9.90 -3.28 8.73
N GLU A 244 -11.18 -2.95 8.88
CA GLU A 244 -11.73 -2.30 10.07
C GLU A 244 -12.76 -3.19 10.76
N GLU A 245 -12.71 -3.25 12.09
CA GLU A 245 -13.79 -3.78 12.92
C GLU A 245 -14.88 -2.72 13.11
N LEU A 246 -16.06 -3.00 12.56
CA LEU A 246 -17.23 -2.14 12.58
C LEU A 246 -18.34 -2.83 13.37
N GLY A 247 -18.33 -2.65 14.69
CA GLY A 247 -19.39 -3.09 15.60
C GLY A 247 -19.42 -4.59 15.91
N SER A 248 -20.30 -4.95 16.85
CA SER A 248 -20.43 -6.32 17.35
C SER A 248 -21.88 -6.70 17.64
N ALA A 249 -22.15 -8.00 17.66
CA ALA A 249 -23.44 -8.57 18.01
C ALA A 249 -23.22 -9.96 18.64
N GLY A 250 -23.53 -10.10 19.94
CA GLY A 250 -23.28 -11.34 20.66
C GLY A 250 -21.80 -11.70 20.69
N THR A 251 -21.44 -12.86 20.17
CA THR A 251 -20.05 -13.35 20.06
C THR A 251 -19.34 -12.91 18.77
N GLN A 252 -20.01 -12.13 17.93
CA GLN A 252 -19.53 -11.82 16.59
C GLN A 252 -19.14 -10.35 16.44
N VAL A 253 -18.19 -10.12 15.56
CA VAL A 253 -17.78 -8.80 15.09
C VAL A 253 -18.09 -8.66 13.60
N GLY A 254 -18.34 -7.43 13.18
CA GLY A 254 -18.51 -7.09 11.77
C GLY A 254 -17.21 -6.49 11.25
N LEU A 255 -16.64 -7.05 10.20
CA LEU A 255 -15.47 -6.46 9.53
C LEU A 255 -15.86 -5.83 8.20
N ALA A 256 -15.06 -4.87 7.75
CA ALA A 256 -15.07 -4.39 6.39
C ALA A 256 -13.65 -4.19 5.87
N VAL A 257 -13.47 -4.39 4.57
CA VAL A 257 -12.21 -4.34 3.85
C VAL A 257 -12.24 -3.10 2.96
N ALA A 258 -11.23 -2.24 3.08
CA ALA A 258 -11.02 -1.17 2.12
C ALA A 258 -10.63 -1.77 0.77
N THR A 259 -11.08 -1.18 -0.32
CA THR A 259 -10.79 -1.66 -1.67
C THR A 259 -10.29 -0.54 -2.55
N THR A 260 -9.41 -0.88 -3.49
CA THR A 260 -9.12 -0.03 -4.64
C THR A 260 -9.40 -0.86 -5.88
N SER A 261 -10.47 -0.50 -6.60
CA SER A 261 -10.76 -1.09 -7.90
C SER A 261 -9.95 -0.41 -8.98
N CYS A 262 -9.64 -1.11 -10.05
CA CYS A 262 -8.90 -0.56 -11.18
C CYS A 262 -9.45 -1.10 -12.49
N ASN A 263 -9.54 -0.23 -13.50
CA ASN A 263 -9.85 -0.64 -14.86
C ASN A 263 -8.53 -1.00 -15.59
N ASN A 264 -8.25 -2.28 -15.71
CA ASN A 264 -7.09 -2.82 -16.44
C ASN A 264 -7.34 -2.94 -17.95
N GLY A 265 -8.51 -2.50 -18.40
CA GLY A 265 -8.99 -2.56 -19.77
C GLY A 265 -8.85 -1.24 -20.52
N ASP A 266 -8.96 -1.31 -21.86
CA ASP A 266 -8.91 -0.17 -22.76
C ASP A 266 -10.28 0.48 -23.03
N GLN A 267 -11.36 -0.10 -22.49
CA GLN A 267 -12.71 0.48 -22.51
C GLN A 267 -13.17 0.92 -21.12
N PRO A 268 -14.02 1.95 -21.00
CA PRO A 268 -14.64 2.32 -19.73
C PRO A 268 -15.48 1.17 -19.13
N VAL A 269 -15.51 1.07 -17.80
CA VAL A 269 -16.44 0.20 -17.06
C VAL A 269 -17.57 1.06 -16.51
N ASP A 270 -18.81 0.64 -16.68
CA ASP A 270 -19.97 1.41 -16.18
C ASP A 270 -20.00 1.46 -14.64
N TRP A 271 -20.33 2.63 -14.08
CA TRP A 271 -20.28 2.91 -12.63
C TRP A 271 -21.51 3.69 -12.15
N PHE A 272 -22.65 3.46 -12.80
CA PHE A 272 -23.87 4.23 -12.55
C PHE A 272 -24.42 3.99 -11.14
N GLN A 273 -24.83 5.06 -10.47
CA GLN A 273 -25.44 4.94 -9.15
C GLN A 273 -26.85 4.34 -9.26
N LEU A 274 -27.22 3.49 -8.28
CA LEU A 274 -28.60 3.06 -8.08
C LEU A 274 -29.58 4.26 -8.14
N PRO A 275 -30.75 4.13 -8.80
CA PRO A 275 -31.42 2.88 -9.16
C PRO A 275 -30.99 2.28 -10.51
N ASP A 276 -29.97 2.82 -11.18
CA ASP A 276 -29.37 2.13 -12.33
C ASP A 276 -28.79 0.77 -11.91
N THR A 277 -28.77 -0.19 -12.83
CA THR A 277 -28.35 -1.57 -12.58
C THR A 277 -27.08 -1.96 -13.32
N ASP A 278 -26.42 -1.02 -13.98
CA ASP A 278 -25.14 -1.25 -14.66
C ASP A 278 -23.99 -0.59 -13.90
N HIS A 279 -23.57 -1.28 -12.84
CA HIS A 279 -22.40 -0.93 -12.05
C HIS A 279 -21.88 -2.16 -11.29
N PRO A 280 -20.59 -2.20 -10.94
CA PRO A 280 -20.06 -3.32 -10.20
C PRO A 280 -20.67 -3.47 -8.81
N VAL A 281 -20.74 -4.73 -8.40
CA VAL A 281 -21.01 -5.12 -7.02
C VAL A 281 -19.90 -6.02 -6.54
N PHE A 282 -19.58 -6.00 -5.25
CA PHE A 282 -18.52 -6.86 -4.73
C PHE A 282 -18.79 -7.42 -3.34
N PRO A 283 -18.55 -8.74 -3.12
CA PRO A 283 -18.32 -9.29 -1.80
C PRO A 283 -16.99 -8.87 -1.21
N GLN A 284 -16.95 -8.99 0.11
CA GLN A 284 -15.74 -9.12 0.90
C GLN A 284 -15.80 -10.46 1.65
N ASN A 285 -14.69 -11.17 1.70
CA ASN A 285 -14.54 -12.44 2.41
C ASN A 285 -13.31 -12.38 3.31
N PHE A 286 -13.35 -13.10 4.43
CA PHE A 286 -12.22 -13.19 5.36
C PHE A 286 -11.92 -14.64 5.69
N TYR A 287 -10.64 -14.99 5.62
CA TYR A 287 -10.16 -16.35 5.73
C TYR A 287 -9.11 -16.49 6.83
N ARG A 288 -9.07 -17.67 7.45
CA ARG A 288 -8.03 -18.08 8.39
C ARG A 288 -7.32 -19.31 7.85
N LEU A 289 -5.99 -19.25 7.79
CA LEU A 289 -5.13 -20.41 7.63
C LEU A 289 -4.55 -20.79 8.99
N SER A 290 -4.80 -22.02 9.44
CA SER A 290 -4.32 -22.53 10.72
C SER A 290 -4.21 -24.06 10.72
N GLY A 291 -3.82 -24.63 11.86
CA GLY A 291 -3.78 -26.08 12.07
C GLY A 291 -2.46 -26.73 11.66
N GLY A 292 -2.20 -27.91 12.23
CA GLY A 292 -0.93 -28.59 12.09
C GLY A 292 0.21 -27.95 12.88
N THR A 293 1.42 -28.47 12.69
CA THR A 293 2.62 -27.93 13.34
C THR A 293 3.12 -26.63 12.71
N SER A 294 2.68 -26.32 11.48
CA SER A 294 3.12 -25.16 10.69
C SER A 294 2.01 -24.16 10.39
N ASN A 295 0.81 -24.30 10.98
CA ASN A 295 -0.35 -23.43 10.75
C ASN A 295 -0.76 -23.28 9.27
N ASN A 296 -0.69 -24.37 8.52
CA ASN A 296 -0.94 -24.38 7.07
C ASN A 296 -1.85 -25.54 6.60
N GLU A 297 -2.46 -26.30 7.52
CA GLU A 297 -3.26 -27.49 7.18
C GLU A 297 -4.72 -27.19 6.82
N ARG A 298 -5.29 -26.08 7.29
CA ARG A 298 -6.70 -25.77 7.11
C ARG A 298 -6.91 -24.31 6.73
N PHE A 299 -7.49 -24.07 5.57
CA PHE A 299 -7.91 -22.76 5.08
C PHE A 299 -9.43 -22.63 5.17
N GLU A 300 -9.91 -21.74 6.03
CA GLU A 300 -11.34 -21.59 6.34
C GLU A 300 -11.82 -20.20 5.99
N GLN A 301 -12.97 -20.09 5.33
CA GLN A 301 -13.72 -18.85 5.30
C GLN A 301 -14.39 -18.65 6.65
N VAL A 302 -13.90 -17.69 7.43
CA VAL A 302 -14.41 -17.38 8.79
C VAL A 302 -15.44 -16.26 8.78
N GLY A 303 -15.58 -15.56 7.65
CA GLY A 303 -16.65 -14.60 7.45
C GLY A 303 -16.84 -14.18 5.99
N HIS A 304 -18.02 -13.66 5.72
CA HIS A 304 -18.37 -13.12 4.41
C HIS A 304 -19.38 -11.96 4.56
N SER A 305 -19.28 -10.95 3.70
CA SER A 305 -20.23 -9.83 3.65
C SER A 305 -21.41 -10.10 2.73
N TRP A 306 -22.38 -9.19 2.71
CA TRP A 306 -23.30 -8.97 1.59
C TRP A 306 -22.60 -8.15 0.46
N MET A 307 -23.32 -7.68 -0.56
CA MET A 307 -22.77 -7.04 -1.77
C MET A 307 -22.71 -5.51 -1.62
N LYS A 308 -21.52 -4.92 -1.68
CA LYS A 308 -21.41 -3.46 -1.81
C LYS A 308 -21.73 -3.08 -3.26
N HIS A 309 -22.61 -2.08 -3.44
CA HIS A 309 -22.83 -1.44 -4.73
C HIS A 309 -21.88 -0.25 -4.89
N THR A 310 -21.17 -0.17 -6.01
CA THR A 310 -20.43 1.05 -6.39
C THR A 310 -21.41 2.18 -6.74
N PHE A 311 -20.95 3.43 -6.75
CA PHE A 311 -21.84 4.57 -6.99
C PHE A 311 -21.17 5.82 -7.57
N PHE A 312 -19.84 5.93 -7.50
CA PHE A 312 -19.09 7.03 -8.08
C PHE A 312 -17.62 6.62 -8.22
N ALA A 313 -17.03 6.82 -9.40
CA ALA A 313 -15.61 6.53 -9.66
C ALA A 313 -14.73 7.79 -9.49
N LEU A 314 -13.68 7.70 -8.67
CA LEU A 314 -12.80 8.84 -8.37
C LEU A 314 -11.72 9.13 -9.42
N GLU A 315 -11.39 8.17 -10.29
CA GLU A 315 -10.38 8.28 -11.36
C GLU A 315 -8.94 8.54 -10.87
N GLY A 316 -8.45 7.70 -9.95
CA GLY A 316 -7.05 7.65 -9.53
C GLY A 316 -6.15 6.85 -10.50
N ASP A 317 -4.87 6.71 -10.15
CA ASP A 317 -3.91 5.83 -10.85
C ASP A 317 -3.18 4.92 -9.84
N ASP A 318 -3.90 4.48 -8.80
CA ASP A 318 -3.35 3.71 -7.69
C ASP A 318 -2.80 2.33 -8.14
N CYS A 319 -3.32 1.80 -9.24
CA CYS A 319 -2.80 0.59 -9.87
C CYS A 319 -1.60 0.82 -10.79
N SER A 320 -1.25 2.07 -11.09
CA SER A 320 -0.19 2.45 -12.03
C SER A 320 -0.43 1.89 -13.44
N LEU A 321 -1.67 1.98 -13.93
CA LEU A 321 -2.09 1.50 -15.25
C LEU A 321 -2.15 2.63 -16.28
N GLY A 322 -1.83 3.87 -15.88
CA GLY A 322 -1.78 5.01 -16.77
C GLY A 322 -3.16 5.61 -17.01
N CYS A 323 -3.90 5.87 -15.93
CA CYS A 323 -5.24 6.45 -15.94
C CYS A 323 -5.45 7.50 -17.03
N ASN A 324 -6.41 7.23 -17.91
CA ASN A 324 -6.76 8.07 -19.04
C ASN A 324 -8.26 8.39 -19.06
N THR A 325 -8.58 9.62 -18.67
CA THR A 325 -9.96 10.15 -18.67
C THR A 325 -10.36 10.80 -20.00
N SER A 326 -9.47 10.83 -21.00
CA SER A 326 -9.78 11.45 -22.29
C SER A 326 -10.85 10.64 -23.04
N GLY A 327 -11.96 11.30 -23.36
CA GLY A 327 -13.07 10.64 -24.06
C GLY A 327 -13.91 9.70 -23.18
N CYS A 328 -13.69 9.69 -21.87
CA CYS A 328 -14.45 8.91 -20.90
C CYS A 328 -15.24 9.83 -19.97
N ALA A 329 -16.48 9.45 -19.63
CA ALA A 329 -17.33 10.23 -18.74
C ALA A 329 -17.07 9.86 -17.27
N THR A 330 -16.21 10.64 -16.61
CA THR A 330 -15.74 10.41 -15.24
C THR A 330 -16.86 10.37 -14.21
N GLY A 331 -16.70 9.55 -13.18
CA GLY A 331 -17.63 9.47 -12.05
C GLY A 331 -18.77 8.49 -12.29
N SER A 332 -19.34 8.46 -13.50
CA SER A 332 -20.34 7.46 -13.90
C SER A 332 -19.76 6.26 -14.65
N HIS A 333 -18.47 6.31 -14.95
CA HIS A 333 -17.67 5.19 -15.48
C HIS A 333 -16.35 5.17 -14.71
N LEU A 334 -15.69 4.03 -14.64
CA LEU A 334 -14.27 3.95 -14.30
C LEU A 334 -13.45 3.94 -15.59
N CYS A 335 -12.68 4.99 -15.83
CA CYS A 335 -12.01 5.19 -17.10
C CYS A 335 -10.82 4.23 -17.31
N PRO A 336 -10.38 3.99 -18.57
CA PRO A 336 -9.25 3.11 -18.87
C PRO A 336 -8.00 3.44 -18.05
N GLY A 337 -7.44 2.42 -17.40
CA GLY A 337 -6.26 2.55 -16.53
C GLY A 337 -6.52 3.26 -15.20
N CYS A 338 -7.74 3.71 -14.92
CA CYS A 338 -8.04 4.48 -13.71
C CYS A 338 -8.46 3.58 -12.53
N SER A 339 -8.33 4.12 -11.31
CA SER A 339 -8.69 3.46 -10.06
C SER A 339 -9.79 4.19 -9.28
N ASP A 340 -10.52 3.44 -8.47
CA ASP A 340 -11.51 3.97 -7.53
C ASP A 340 -11.32 3.35 -6.13
N PRO A 341 -10.80 4.12 -5.15
CA PRO A 341 -10.63 3.67 -3.78
C PRO A 341 -11.87 3.90 -2.90
N TYR A 342 -12.25 2.88 -2.13
CA TYR A 342 -13.22 2.95 -1.04
C TYR A 342 -12.61 2.54 0.30
N SER A 343 -12.92 3.32 1.35
CA SER A 343 -12.50 2.99 2.71
C SER A 343 -13.27 1.80 3.27
N ALA A 344 -12.70 1.13 4.29
CA ALA A 344 -13.37 0.03 4.98
C ALA A 344 -14.72 0.49 5.57
N GLY A 345 -14.76 1.65 6.24
CA GLY A 345 -16.00 2.24 6.75
C GLY A 345 -17.08 2.46 5.69
N LEU A 346 -16.72 2.93 4.48
CA LEU A 346 -17.67 3.10 3.37
C LEU A 346 -18.16 1.75 2.83
N ASN A 347 -17.25 0.79 2.72
CA ASN A 347 -17.54 -0.57 2.28
C ASN A 347 -18.36 -1.38 3.31
N GLY A 348 -18.34 -0.97 4.58
CA GLY A 348 -19.11 -1.54 5.68
C GLY A 348 -20.35 -0.73 6.06
N ASP A 349 -20.74 0.29 5.28
CA ASP A 349 -21.98 1.03 5.48
C ASP A 349 -23.18 0.15 5.17
N GLN A 350 -23.88 -0.26 6.22
CA GLN A 350 -25.01 -1.18 6.15
C GLN A 350 -26.19 -0.65 5.36
N SER A 351 -26.23 0.65 5.02
CA SER A 351 -27.28 1.25 4.18
C SER A 351 -26.98 1.15 2.68
N GLN A 352 -25.77 0.73 2.30
CA GLN A 352 -25.30 0.67 0.92
C GLN A 352 -24.94 -0.75 0.45
N ILE A 353 -25.34 -1.78 1.21
CA ILE A 353 -24.94 -3.16 0.99
C ILE A 353 -26.18 -4.04 0.76
N GLY A 354 -26.33 -4.58 -0.45
CA GLY A 354 -27.46 -5.40 -0.86
C GLY A 354 -27.22 -6.91 -0.69
N SER A 355 -28.28 -7.70 -0.62
CA SER A 355 -28.16 -9.16 -0.43
C SER A 355 -27.46 -9.83 -1.62
N ARG A 356 -26.60 -10.82 -1.33
CA ARG A 356 -25.99 -11.71 -2.35
C ARG A 356 -27.04 -12.40 -3.22
N ALA A 357 -28.22 -12.70 -2.67
CA ALA A 357 -29.28 -13.41 -3.38
C ALA A 357 -29.91 -12.62 -4.54
N TRP A 358 -29.68 -11.30 -4.61
CA TRP A 358 -30.20 -10.45 -5.68
C TRP A 358 -29.29 -10.37 -6.90
N VAL A 359 -28.04 -10.85 -6.79
CA VAL A 359 -27.03 -10.73 -7.84
C VAL A 359 -26.80 -12.09 -8.48
N ASN A 360 -26.90 -12.15 -9.80
CA ASN A 360 -26.43 -13.32 -10.54
C ASN A 360 -24.88 -13.30 -10.55
N PRO A 361 -24.20 -14.33 -10.01
CA PRO A 361 -22.76 -14.29 -9.80
C PRO A 361 -21.93 -14.37 -11.10
N PHE A 362 -22.53 -14.81 -12.21
CA PHE A 362 -21.85 -14.90 -13.50
C PHE A 362 -22.06 -13.65 -14.35
N THR A 363 -23.29 -13.14 -14.39
CA THR A 363 -23.68 -12.01 -15.25
C THR A 363 -23.62 -10.65 -14.56
N GLY A 364 -23.52 -10.62 -13.24
CA GLY A 364 -23.65 -9.39 -12.45
C GLY A 364 -25.06 -8.80 -12.40
N SER A 365 -26.05 -9.37 -13.11
CA SER A 365 -27.42 -8.81 -13.14
C SER A 365 -28.05 -8.75 -11.74
N PHE A 366 -28.65 -7.60 -11.40
CA PHE A 366 -29.44 -7.38 -10.20
C PHE A 366 -30.61 -6.41 -10.44
N SER A 367 -31.56 -6.33 -9.51
CA SER A 367 -32.69 -5.41 -9.58
C SER A 367 -32.35 -4.02 -9.04
N SER A 368 -33.03 -2.98 -9.53
CA SER A 368 -32.83 -1.58 -9.10
C SER A 368 -33.10 -1.29 -7.62
N ASN A 369 -33.69 -2.26 -6.91
CA ASN A 369 -33.97 -2.22 -5.48
C ASN A 369 -33.14 -3.24 -4.68
N ALA A 370 -32.06 -3.78 -5.23
CA ALA A 370 -31.23 -4.81 -4.60
C ALA A 370 -30.61 -4.38 -3.25
N ASN A 371 -30.45 -3.07 -3.01
CA ASN A 371 -30.00 -2.48 -1.74
C ASN A 371 -31.16 -1.94 -0.86
N ASN A 372 -32.41 -2.34 -1.10
CA ASN A 372 -33.52 -1.83 -0.31
C ASN A 372 -33.55 -2.44 1.10
N HIS A 373 -33.32 -1.60 2.11
CA HIS A 373 -33.35 -1.97 3.53
C HIS A 373 -34.69 -1.69 4.23
N THR A 374 -35.74 -1.31 3.49
CA THR A 374 -37.06 -0.99 4.07
C THR A 374 -37.62 -2.18 4.84
N GLY A 375 -37.93 -1.95 6.12
CA GLY A 375 -38.48 -2.99 7.01
C GLY A 375 -37.42 -3.90 7.64
N HIS A 376 -36.14 -3.66 7.40
CA HIS A 376 -35.04 -4.34 8.07
C HIS A 376 -34.61 -3.60 9.34
N VAL A 377 -34.20 -4.34 10.35
CA VAL A 377 -33.54 -3.82 11.56
C VAL A 377 -32.10 -4.33 11.54
N HIS A 378 -31.14 -3.41 11.61
CA HIS A 378 -29.72 -3.75 11.61
C HIS A 378 -29.19 -3.87 13.04
N ASP A 379 -28.34 -4.86 13.27
CA ASP A 379 -27.46 -4.96 14.43
C ASP A 379 -26.03 -4.52 14.06
N GLY A 380 -25.08 -4.65 15.00
CA GLY A 380 -23.69 -4.23 14.79
C GLY A 380 -22.95 -4.95 13.66
N VAL A 381 -23.43 -6.12 13.21
CA VAL A 381 -22.73 -6.97 12.23
C VAL A 381 -23.52 -7.18 10.93
N SER A 382 -24.75 -6.67 10.85
CA SER A 382 -25.63 -6.87 9.69
C SER A 382 -24.91 -6.47 8.40
N HIS A 383 -24.96 -7.34 7.39
CA HIS A 383 -24.43 -7.17 6.02
C HIS A 383 -22.90 -7.06 5.90
N ARG A 384 -22.18 -6.80 7.00
CA ARG A 384 -20.71 -6.77 7.07
C ARG A 384 -20.13 -8.18 7.00
N VAL A 385 -18.80 -8.28 6.88
CA VAL A 385 -18.11 -9.55 7.04
C VAL A 385 -18.29 -10.02 8.49
N ARG A 386 -19.27 -10.90 8.72
CA ARG A 386 -19.60 -11.41 10.05
C ARG A 386 -18.64 -12.53 10.43
N VAL A 387 -17.90 -12.34 11.53
CA VAL A 387 -16.89 -13.29 12.02
C VAL A 387 -17.14 -13.59 13.50
N GLU A 388 -16.99 -14.84 13.92
CA GLU A 388 -16.97 -15.18 15.35
C GLU A 388 -15.69 -14.63 16.00
N ALA A 389 -15.81 -13.96 17.15
CA ALA A 389 -14.64 -13.37 17.81
C ALA A 389 -13.59 -14.42 18.19
N ASP A 390 -14.02 -15.64 18.52
CA ASP A 390 -13.14 -16.77 18.80
C ASP A 390 -12.33 -17.22 17.58
N ASP A 391 -12.79 -16.93 16.36
CA ASP A 391 -12.02 -17.22 15.15
C ASP A 391 -10.86 -16.25 14.92
N LEU A 392 -10.92 -15.05 15.51
CA LEU A 392 -9.90 -14.01 15.44
C LEU A 392 -9.01 -13.97 16.70
N ASN A 393 -9.48 -14.55 17.81
CA ASN A 393 -8.79 -14.52 19.10
C ASN A 393 -7.39 -15.13 18.99
N THR A 394 -6.36 -14.31 19.18
CA THR A 394 -4.97 -14.72 18.99
C THR A 394 -4.45 -15.68 20.06
N THR A 395 -5.15 -15.78 21.20
CA THR A 395 -4.83 -16.80 22.22
C THR A 395 -5.35 -18.18 21.81
N LEU A 396 -6.50 -18.22 21.13
CA LEU A 396 -7.13 -19.45 20.63
C LEU A 396 -6.50 -19.91 19.30
N ASN A 397 -6.04 -18.98 18.47
CA ASN A 397 -5.53 -19.23 17.11
C ASN A 397 -4.05 -18.83 16.99
N GLN A 398 -3.19 -19.41 17.84
CA GLN A 398 -1.78 -19.06 17.89
C GLN A 398 -1.05 -19.40 16.57
N GLY A 399 -0.47 -18.37 15.95
CA GLY A 399 0.26 -18.50 14.68
C GLY A 399 -0.62 -18.66 13.45
N ALA A 400 -1.94 -18.47 13.58
CA ALA A 400 -2.83 -18.41 12.42
C ALA A 400 -2.52 -17.19 11.55
N THR A 401 -2.74 -17.35 10.25
CA THR A 401 -2.61 -16.29 9.24
C THR A 401 -3.97 -15.95 8.67
N TYR A 402 -4.24 -14.66 8.42
CA TYR A 402 -5.55 -14.21 7.95
C TYR A 402 -5.46 -13.52 6.60
N PHE A 403 -6.51 -13.65 5.80
CA PHE A 403 -6.58 -13.10 4.45
C PHE A 403 -7.92 -12.41 4.23
N ALA A 404 -7.88 -11.17 3.75
CA ALA A 404 -9.05 -10.50 3.21
C ALA A 404 -9.08 -10.69 1.69
N GLU A 405 -10.27 -10.86 1.13
CA GLU A 405 -10.52 -10.98 -0.30
C GLU A 405 -11.69 -10.08 -0.68
N ALA A 406 -11.63 -9.50 -1.87
CA ALA A 406 -12.78 -8.92 -2.54
C ALA A 406 -12.85 -9.42 -3.99
N GLN A 407 -14.04 -9.29 -4.60
CA GLN A 407 -14.25 -9.66 -6.00
C GLN A 407 -15.24 -8.72 -6.66
N TYR A 408 -14.86 -7.98 -7.70
CA TYR A 408 -15.81 -7.13 -8.43
C TYR A 408 -16.58 -7.94 -9.47
N ILE A 409 -17.89 -7.77 -9.55
CA ILE A 409 -18.75 -8.40 -10.55
C ILE A 409 -19.45 -7.27 -11.30
N ALA A 410 -19.16 -7.09 -12.59
CA ALA A 410 -19.67 -6.00 -13.41
C ALA A 410 -20.61 -6.52 -14.52
N PRO A 411 -21.86 -6.01 -14.61
CA PRO A 411 -22.76 -6.34 -15.72
C PRO A 411 -22.20 -5.95 -17.10
N SER A 412 -21.55 -4.78 -17.19
CA SER A 412 -20.93 -4.27 -18.41
C SER A 412 -19.80 -5.17 -18.96
N GLU A 413 -18.99 -5.80 -18.10
CA GLU A 413 -17.98 -6.78 -18.54
C GLU A 413 -18.64 -8.04 -19.13
N TYR A 414 -19.67 -8.58 -18.47
CA TYR A 414 -20.41 -9.72 -18.98
C TYR A 414 -21.06 -9.40 -20.34
N ALA A 415 -21.72 -8.24 -20.46
CA ALA A 415 -22.33 -7.78 -21.70
C ALA A 415 -21.30 -7.64 -22.83
N TRP A 416 -20.09 -7.13 -22.51
CA TRP A 416 -18.98 -7.08 -23.46
C TRP A 416 -18.57 -8.47 -23.94
N CYS A 417 -18.36 -9.42 -23.00
CA CYS A 417 -17.99 -10.80 -23.32
C CYS A 417 -18.96 -11.47 -24.31
N GLN A 418 -20.27 -11.18 -24.22
CA GLN A 418 -21.26 -11.78 -25.13
C GLN A 418 -21.07 -11.36 -26.59
N SER A 419 -20.58 -10.14 -26.82
CA SER A 419 -20.35 -9.59 -28.17
C SER A 419 -18.89 -9.68 -28.62
N HIS A 420 -17.96 -9.84 -27.68
CA HIS A 420 -16.51 -9.90 -27.89
C HIS A 420 -15.89 -11.07 -27.09
N PRO A 421 -16.16 -12.33 -27.47
CA PRO A 421 -15.71 -13.49 -26.70
C PRO A 421 -14.18 -13.59 -26.57
N ASP A 422 -13.42 -13.07 -27.53
CA ASP A 422 -11.95 -13.03 -27.50
C ASP A 422 -11.37 -11.90 -26.62
N GLN A 423 -12.24 -11.08 -26.00
CA GLN A 423 -11.90 -9.94 -25.14
C GLN A 423 -12.61 -10.03 -23.78
N CYS A 424 -12.81 -11.26 -23.30
CA CYS A 424 -13.56 -11.50 -22.08
C CYS A 424 -12.64 -11.53 -20.85
N ASN A 425 -12.67 -10.46 -20.05
CA ASN A 425 -11.77 -10.29 -18.90
C ASN A 425 -12.41 -10.63 -17.54
N MET A 426 -13.72 -10.90 -17.48
CA MET A 426 -14.52 -11.03 -16.24
C MET A 426 -14.10 -12.14 -15.24
N PHE A 427 -13.03 -12.90 -15.51
CA PHE A 427 -12.56 -14.04 -14.72
C PHE A 427 -11.32 -13.75 -13.85
N ASN A 428 -10.80 -12.52 -13.89
CA ASN A 428 -9.62 -12.07 -13.14
C ASN A 428 -9.98 -11.16 -11.95
N ASN A 429 -11.25 -11.11 -11.58
CA ASN A 429 -11.85 -10.04 -10.79
C ASN A 429 -11.72 -10.19 -9.26
N ALA A 430 -11.10 -11.27 -8.77
CA ALA A 430 -10.84 -11.51 -7.36
C ALA A 430 -9.40 -11.13 -6.98
N SER A 431 -9.16 -10.66 -5.77
CA SER A 431 -7.81 -10.49 -5.22
C SER A 431 -7.80 -10.66 -3.72
N TYR A 432 -6.65 -11.02 -3.16
CA TYR A 432 -6.50 -11.21 -1.72
C TYR A 432 -5.27 -10.52 -1.15
N ARG A 433 -5.30 -10.25 0.14
CA ARG A 433 -4.15 -9.76 0.90
C ARG A 433 -4.11 -10.37 2.28
N GLN A 434 -2.91 -10.68 2.74
CA GLN A 434 -2.68 -11.15 4.10
C GLN A 434 -2.77 -10.00 5.10
N PHE A 435 -3.33 -10.28 6.28
CA PHE A 435 -3.38 -9.35 7.41
C PHE A 435 -2.87 -10.02 8.68
N LEU A 436 -2.12 -9.26 9.46
CA LEU A 436 -1.81 -9.58 10.85
C LEU A 436 -3.00 -9.17 11.72
N VAL A 437 -3.58 -10.15 12.42
CA VAL A 437 -4.66 -9.91 13.39
C VAL A 437 -4.05 -9.85 14.79
N THR A 438 -4.41 -8.84 15.56
CA THR A 438 -4.09 -8.79 17.00
C THR A 438 -5.34 -8.55 17.82
N GLY A 439 -5.39 -9.08 19.05
CA GLY A 439 -6.52 -8.91 19.96
C GLY A 439 -7.16 -10.22 20.40
N THR A 440 -8.00 -10.11 21.43
CA THR A 440 -8.79 -11.23 21.98
C THR A 440 -10.28 -10.91 22.07
N THR A 441 -10.63 -9.62 22.13
CA THR A 441 -12.00 -9.11 22.23
C THR A 441 -12.27 -7.88 21.36
N ASN A 442 -11.23 -7.10 21.08
CA ASN A 442 -11.23 -6.02 20.09
C ASN A 442 -10.03 -6.30 19.19
N PHE A 443 -10.24 -6.25 17.88
CA PHE A 443 -9.26 -6.69 16.92
C PHE A 443 -8.65 -5.52 16.15
N THR A 444 -7.37 -5.63 15.84
CA THR A 444 -6.70 -4.74 14.88
C THR A 444 -6.11 -5.56 13.76
N PHE A 445 -6.04 -4.95 12.59
CA PHE A 445 -5.61 -5.58 11.34
C PHE A 445 -4.51 -4.74 10.72
N SER A 446 -3.35 -5.34 10.49
CA SER A 446 -2.25 -4.68 9.79
C SER A 446 -1.96 -5.42 8.48
N PRO A 447 -1.92 -4.74 7.33
CA PRO A 447 -1.64 -5.41 6.06
C PRO A 447 -0.22 -6.02 6.04
N VAL A 448 -0.09 -7.20 5.43
CA VAL A 448 1.19 -7.91 5.26
C VAL A 448 1.47 -8.09 3.77
N GLY A 449 2.60 -7.55 3.31
CA GLY A 449 2.98 -7.59 1.88
C GLY A 449 2.00 -6.80 0.99
N PRO A 450 2.19 -6.83 -0.34
CA PRO A 450 1.25 -6.25 -1.31
C PRO A 450 0.00 -7.13 -1.49
N THR A 451 -1.06 -6.57 -2.07
CA THR A 451 -2.20 -7.36 -2.56
C THR A 451 -1.74 -8.31 -3.67
N THR A 452 -2.16 -9.58 -3.61
CA THR A 452 -2.04 -10.51 -4.72
C THR A 452 -3.22 -10.30 -5.65
N ARG A 453 -2.98 -9.54 -6.73
CA ARG A 453 -4.00 -9.15 -7.70
C ARG A 453 -4.45 -10.34 -8.55
N MET A 454 -5.70 -10.31 -9.00
CA MET A 454 -6.31 -11.23 -9.96
C MET A 454 -6.25 -12.71 -9.56
N GLN A 455 -6.22 -13.01 -8.26
CA GLN A 455 -6.20 -14.37 -7.72
C GLN A 455 -7.14 -14.47 -6.51
N PRO A 456 -7.93 -15.54 -6.39
CA PRO A 456 -8.73 -15.78 -5.19
C PRO A 456 -7.85 -16.22 -4.02
N ALA A 457 -8.28 -15.95 -2.79
CA ALA A 457 -7.54 -16.19 -1.55
C ALA A 457 -7.19 -17.66 -1.31
N ILE A 458 -7.96 -18.59 -1.88
CA ILE A 458 -7.65 -20.04 -1.81
C ILE A 458 -6.28 -20.38 -2.39
N THR A 459 -5.76 -19.57 -3.32
CA THR A 459 -4.41 -19.74 -3.90
C THR A 459 -3.30 -19.50 -2.87
N ALA A 460 -3.56 -18.73 -1.81
CA ALA A 460 -2.63 -18.57 -0.70
C ALA A 460 -2.35 -19.91 0.01
N TRP A 461 -3.35 -20.79 0.08
CA TRP A 461 -3.19 -22.12 0.65
C TRP A 461 -2.37 -23.04 -0.27
N ALA A 462 -2.56 -22.94 -1.58
CA ALA A 462 -1.70 -23.63 -2.55
C ALA A 462 -0.22 -23.25 -2.37
N GLY A 463 0.04 -21.97 -2.09
CA GLY A 463 1.38 -21.44 -1.80
C GLY A 463 2.08 -22.05 -0.59
N THR A 464 1.35 -22.76 0.30
CA THR A 464 1.93 -23.47 1.45
C THR A 464 2.22 -24.94 1.18
N GLY A 465 2.02 -25.41 -0.06
CA GLY A 465 2.24 -26.79 -0.48
C GLY A 465 0.96 -27.63 -0.58
N ALA A 466 -0.22 -27.02 -0.42
CA ALA A 466 -1.48 -27.73 -0.67
C ALA A 466 -1.60 -28.12 -2.15
N THR A 467 -2.10 -29.34 -2.41
CA THR A 467 -2.36 -29.81 -3.77
C THR A 467 -3.71 -29.26 -4.25
N VAL A 468 -3.70 -28.51 -5.35
CA VAL A 468 -4.92 -27.97 -5.98
C VAL A 468 -5.30 -28.84 -7.16
N ASN A 469 -6.50 -29.42 -7.10
CA ASN A 469 -7.14 -30.08 -8.25
C ASN A 469 -8.33 -29.22 -8.68
N GLN A 470 -8.11 -28.39 -9.70
CA GLN A 470 -9.14 -27.50 -10.23
C GLN A 470 -10.11 -28.31 -11.10
N ILE A 471 -11.40 -28.12 -10.85
CA ILE A 471 -12.49 -28.68 -11.66
C ILE A 471 -13.23 -27.49 -12.23
N GLU A 472 -13.26 -27.40 -13.55
CA GLU A 472 -13.98 -26.34 -14.27
C GLU A 472 -15.23 -26.93 -14.93
N PRO A 473 -16.31 -26.14 -15.06
CA PRO A 473 -17.42 -26.49 -15.95
C PRO A 473 -16.92 -26.70 -17.39
N ASP A 474 -17.63 -27.52 -18.15
CA ASP A 474 -17.31 -27.71 -19.57
C ASP A 474 -17.40 -26.37 -20.32
N PRO A 475 -16.35 -25.93 -21.04
CA PRO A 475 -16.33 -24.62 -21.69
C PRO A 475 -17.57 -24.40 -22.59
N GLY A 476 -18.36 -23.37 -22.26
CA GLY A 476 -19.58 -23.01 -23.01
C GLY A 476 -20.85 -23.76 -22.61
N ASN A 477 -20.78 -24.70 -21.66
CA ASN A 477 -21.92 -25.34 -21.04
C ASN A 477 -22.02 -24.88 -19.58
N ASP A 478 -23.12 -24.23 -19.21
CA ASP A 478 -23.38 -23.87 -17.81
C ASP A 478 -23.73 -25.15 -17.04
N GLY A 479 -22.75 -25.69 -16.29
CA GLY A 479 -22.93 -26.72 -15.25
C GLY A 479 -23.48 -28.08 -15.68
#